data_AF-A0A2P4Q4E0-F1
#
_entry.id   AF-A0A2P4Q4E0-F1
#
_cell.length_a   1.000
_cell.length_b   1.000
_cell.length_c   1.000
_cell.angle_alpha   90.00
_cell.angle_beta   90.00
_cell.angle_gamma   90.00
#
_symmetry.space_group_name_H-M   'P 1'
#
loop_
_entity.id
_entity.type
_entity.pdbx_description
1 polymer ?
#
loop_
_entity_poly.entity_id
_entity_poly.type
_entity_poly.pdbx_seq_one_letter_code
_entity_poly.pdbx_strand_id
1 'polypeptide(L)'
;MGDCYAKYFRLTRERLLFELKKRNINVINTAKRDGLVKELELGLANETEMIQDDISENQENQNIIWNSTYEFPLESGWALKSKQKYGKKGGGKRISKRVWKLLEEYFLEGDVDKSKRFTATIMLENLRNKVEERELDEEEIPKLQTIQGWISRYSAQHRQKMAEISLVR
;
A
#
# COMPACT_ATOMS: atom_id res chain seq x y z
N MET A 1 22.85 -9.59 7.66
CA MET A 1 23.67 -9.52 6.42
C MET A 1 22.70 -9.39 5.25
N GLY A 2 22.21 -8.23 4.85
CA GLY A 2 22.67 -6.86 5.01
C GLY A 2 22.46 -6.20 3.65
N ASP A 3 21.25 -5.71 3.40
CA ASP A 3 20.75 -5.09 2.15
C ASP A 3 21.45 -3.76 1.78
N CYS A 4 22.74 -3.63 2.09
CA CYS A 4 23.52 -2.40 1.87
C CYS A 4 24.27 -2.41 0.53
N TYR A 5 24.32 -3.53 -0.18
CA TYR A 5 25.16 -3.68 -1.38
C TYR A 5 24.43 -3.42 -2.71
N ALA A 6 23.09 -3.31 -2.72
CA ALA A 6 22.32 -3.16 -3.96
C ALA A 6 22.13 -1.71 -4.44
N LYS A 7 22.58 -0.71 -3.68
CA LYS A 7 22.29 0.71 -3.99
C LYS A 7 23.10 1.25 -5.18
N TYR A 8 24.30 0.70 -5.42
CA TYR A 8 25.25 1.28 -6.37
C TYR A 8 25.07 0.80 -7.81
N PHE A 9 24.33 -0.29 -8.03
CA PHE A 9 23.98 -0.77 -9.37
C PHE A 9 23.14 0.26 -10.16
N ARG A 10 22.44 1.16 -9.45
CA ARG A 10 21.57 2.20 -10.03
C ARG A 10 22.28 3.53 -10.31
N LEU A 11 23.56 3.67 -10.00
CA LEU A 11 24.29 4.92 -10.21
C LEU A 11 24.78 5.06 -11.65
N THR A 12 24.73 6.28 -12.16
CA THR A 12 25.31 6.64 -13.45
C THR A 12 26.84 6.61 -13.39
N ARG A 13 27.49 6.37 -14.54
CA ARG A 13 28.95 6.27 -14.64
C ARG A 13 29.69 7.50 -14.09
N GLU A 14 29.18 8.69 -14.37
CA GLU A 14 29.72 9.96 -13.87
C GLU A 14 29.69 10.03 -12.35
N ARG A 15 28.59 9.55 -11.75
CA ARG A 15 28.44 9.54 -10.30
C ARG A 15 29.37 8.53 -9.63
N LEU A 16 29.60 7.38 -10.28
CA LEU A 16 30.58 6.39 -9.81
C LEU A 16 32.00 6.98 -9.81
N LEU A 17 32.40 7.66 -10.90
CA LEU A 17 33.72 8.32 -10.98
C LEU A 17 33.88 9.44 -9.94
N PHE A 18 32.81 10.19 -9.67
CA PHE A 18 32.79 11.21 -8.62
C PHE A 18 33.04 10.61 -7.23
N GLU A 19 32.34 9.53 -6.89
CA GLU A 19 32.49 8.84 -5.61
C GLU A 19 33.87 8.16 -5.45
N LEU A 20 34.45 7.66 -6.55
CA LEU A 20 35.81 7.09 -6.59
C LEU A 20 36.86 8.19 -6.36
N LYS A 21 36.73 9.31 -7.06
CA LYS A 21 37.63 10.46 -6.92
C LYS A 21 37.58 11.05 -5.51
N LYS A 22 36.39 11.12 -4.91
CA LYS A 22 36.21 11.56 -3.52
C LYS A 22 37.02 10.69 -2.54
N ARG A 23 37.14 9.39 -2.81
CA ARG A 23 37.91 8.43 -2.01
C ARG A 23 39.39 8.33 -2.43
N ASN A 24 39.83 9.22 -3.31
CA ASN A 24 41.18 9.22 -3.88
C ASN A 24 41.58 7.89 -4.57
N ILE A 25 40.60 7.12 -5.04
CA ILE A 25 40.82 5.85 -5.75
C ILE A 25 41.10 6.19 -7.22
N ASN A 26 42.34 5.95 -7.65
CA ASN A 26 42.76 6.23 -9.03
C ASN A 26 42.28 5.11 -9.95
N VAL A 27 41.18 5.34 -10.66
CA VAL A 27 40.65 4.39 -11.64
C VAL A 27 40.89 4.89 -13.05
N ILE A 28 41.29 3.96 -13.94
CA ILE A 28 41.52 4.26 -15.35
C ILE A 28 40.19 4.72 -15.96
N ASN A 29 40.15 5.94 -16.53
CA ASN A 29 38.95 6.55 -17.09
C ASN A 29 38.31 5.77 -18.25
N THR A 30 38.96 4.72 -18.76
CA THR A 30 38.45 3.80 -19.80
C THR A 30 37.74 2.57 -19.24
N ALA A 31 37.70 2.40 -17.91
CA ALA A 31 37.08 1.24 -17.28
C ALA A 31 35.56 1.18 -17.55
N LYS A 32 35.09 -0.05 -17.81
CA LYS A 32 33.66 -0.35 -17.91
C LYS A 32 32.98 -0.14 -16.57
N ARG A 33 31.71 0.26 -16.61
CA ARG A 33 30.90 0.61 -15.43
C ARG A 33 30.93 -0.46 -14.33
N ASP A 34 30.85 -1.74 -14.71
CA ASP A 34 30.84 -2.83 -13.73
C ASP A 34 32.17 -2.98 -13.00
N GLY A 35 33.29 -2.59 -13.63
CA GLY A 35 34.58 -2.48 -12.95
C GLY A 35 34.59 -1.34 -11.93
N LEU A 36 34.03 -0.17 -12.29
CA LEU A 36 33.91 0.97 -11.37
C LEU A 36 33.07 0.66 -10.13
N VAL A 37 32.02 -0.16 -10.28
CA VAL A 37 31.17 -0.59 -9.16
C VAL A 37 31.95 -1.49 -8.20
N LYS A 38 32.71 -2.47 -8.72
CA LYS A 38 33.52 -3.38 -7.89
C LYS A 38 34.59 -2.64 -7.08
N GLU A 39 35.26 -1.67 -7.70
CA GLU A 39 36.28 -0.86 -7.00
C GLU A 39 35.68 -0.03 -5.86
N LEU A 40 34.47 0.52 -6.07
CA LEU A 40 33.75 1.24 -5.02
C LEU A 40 33.32 0.32 -3.88
N GLU A 41 32.86 -0.89 -4.20
CA GLU A 41 32.48 -1.88 -3.20
C GLU A 41 33.69 -2.30 -2.34
N LEU A 42 34.86 -2.50 -2.96
CA LEU A 42 36.10 -2.80 -2.25
C LEU A 42 36.56 -1.63 -1.38
N GLY A 43 36.52 -0.40 -1.89
CA GLY A 43 36.89 0.79 -1.12
C GLY A 43 36.02 0.98 0.13
N LEU A 44 34.72 0.69 0.03
CA LEU A 44 33.79 0.75 1.17
C LEU A 44 34.04 -0.36 2.19
N ALA A 45 34.39 -1.57 1.75
CA ALA A 45 34.71 -2.68 2.65
C ALA A 45 35.95 -2.36 3.51
N ASN A 46 36.98 -1.77 2.90
CA ASN A 46 38.19 -1.35 3.61
C ASN A 46 37.91 -0.23 4.62
N GLU A 47 37.05 0.74 4.27
CA GLU A 47 36.60 1.79 5.21
C GLU A 47 35.87 1.18 6.41
N THR A 48 35.02 0.16 6.21
CA THR A 48 34.31 -0.49 7.32
C THR A 48 35.23 -1.31 8.24
N GLU A 49 36.27 -1.95 7.70
CA GLU A 49 37.25 -2.69 8.50
C GLU A 49 38.12 -1.74 9.35
N MET A 50 38.56 -0.61 8.77
CA MET A 50 39.28 0.43 9.53
C MET A 50 38.45 1.02 10.67
N ILE A 51 37.14 1.22 10.46
CA ILE A 51 36.22 1.70 11.51
C ILE A 51 36.06 0.64 12.61
N GLN A 52 36.19 -0.66 12.31
CA GLN A 52 35.95 -1.73 13.27
C GLN A 52 37.14 -1.94 14.22
N ASP A 53 38.37 -1.70 13.74
CA ASP A 53 39.59 -1.76 14.56
C ASP A 53 39.68 -0.59 15.56
N ASP A 54 39.29 0.64 15.15
CA ASP A 54 39.24 1.82 16.04
C ASP A 54 38.18 1.71 17.15
N ILE A 55 37.17 0.85 16.98
CA ILE A 55 36.07 0.66 17.94
C ILE A 55 36.47 -0.25 19.12
N SER A 56 37.52 -1.07 18.99
CA SER A 56 37.89 -2.00 20.08
C SER A 56 38.53 -1.32 21.30
N GLU A 57 39.02 -0.07 21.18
CA GLU A 57 39.69 0.64 22.29
C GLU A 57 38.85 1.68 23.03
N ASN A 58 37.65 2.06 22.57
CA ASN A 58 36.88 3.13 23.22
C ASN A 58 35.39 2.83 23.34
N GLN A 59 35.06 1.88 24.22
CA GLN A 59 33.69 1.35 24.39
C GLN A 59 32.73 2.26 25.20
N GLU A 60 33.13 3.47 25.60
CA GLU A 60 32.26 4.33 26.45
C GLU A 60 31.58 5.50 25.71
N ASN A 61 32.00 5.87 24.49
CA ASN A 61 31.46 7.06 23.79
C ASN A 61 30.46 6.77 22.65
N GLN A 62 30.19 5.50 22.34
CA GLN A 62 29.35 5.11 21.19
C GLN A 62 27.85 5.40 21.35
N ASN A 63 27.36 5.60 22.57
CA ASN A 63 25.95 5.90 22.82
C ASN A 63 25.54 7.34 22.47
N ILE A 64 26.48 8.23 22.10
CA ILE A 64 26.18 9.65 21.85
C ILE A 64 26.05 9.98 20.34
N ILE A 65 26.66 9.21 19.43
CA ILE A 65 26.76 9.60 17.99
C ILE A 65 25.61 9.05 17.12
N TRP A 66 24.90 8.01 17.55
CA TRP A 66 23.69 7.54 16.84
C TRP A 66 22.47 8.47 17.02
N ASN A 67 22.62 9.55 17.79
CA ASN A 67 21.61 10.60 17.95
C ASN A 67 21.73 11.73 16.89
N SER A 68 22.59 11.56 15.87
CA SER A 68 22.70 12.46 14.72
C SER A 68 21.47 12.33 13.79
N THR A 69 20.38 12.96 14.22
CA THR A 69 19.54 13.89 13.44
C THR A 69 19.52 13.72 11.92
N TYR A 70 19.12 12.54 11.43
CA TYR A 70 18.44 12.46 10.14
C TYR A 70 16.95 12.51 10.42
N GLU A 71 16.46 13.68 10.79
CA GLU A 71 15.04 13.96 10.88
C GLU A 71 14.47 13.81 9.47
N PHE A 72 13.70 12.75 9.27
CA PHE A 72 13.05 12.48 7.99
C PHE A 72 12.16 13.70 7.66
N PRO A 73 12.19 14.24 6.43
CA PRO A 73 11.52 15.50 6.10
C PRO A 73 9.99 15.46 6.20
N LEU A 74 9.41 14.31 6.57
CA LEU A 74 7.99 14.13 6.76
C LEU A 74 7.73 13.66 8.19
N GLU A 75 6.70 14.23 8.80
CA GLU A 75 6.27 13.85 10.14
C GLU A 75 6.11 12.32 10.28
N SER A 76 6.46 11.80 11.45
CA SER A 76 6.20 10.42 11.81
C SER A 76 4.73 10.07 11.52
N GLY A 77 4.52 9.12 10.61
CA GLY A 77 3.20 8.71 10.17
C GLY A 77 2.74 9.23 8.81
N TRP A 78 3.60 9.86 8.00
CA TRP A 78 3.25 10.27 6.64
C TRP A 78 2.79 9.11 5.74
N ALA A 79 3.35 7.91 5.97
CA ALA A 79 3.01 6.68 5.25
C ALA A 79 1.96 5.83 5.98
N LEU A 80 1.39 6.30 7.09
CA LEU A 80 0.31 5.59 7.77
C LEU A 80 -0.95 5.67 6.91
N LYS A 81 -1.47 4.51 6.51
CA LYS A 81 -2.72 4.38 5.76
C LYS A 81 -3.91 5.05 6.47
N SER A 82 -3.88 5.15 7.80
CA SER A 82 -4.89 5.87 8.59
C SER A 82 -4.88 7.39 8.37
N LYS A 83 -3.72 7.98 8.05
CA LYS A 83 -3.55 9.41 7.74
C LYS A 83 -3.67 9.70 6.23
N GLN A 84 -3.93 8.68 5.41
CA GLN A 84 -4.09 8.84 3.96
C GLN A 84 -5.37 9.61 3.64
N LYS A 85 -5.22 10.83 3.13
CA LYS A 85 -6.33 11.60 2.54
C LYS A 85 -6.59 11.07 1.14
N TYR A 86 -7.59 10.19 0.98
CA TYR A 86 -8.07 9.84 -0.35
C TYR A 86 -8.60 11.10 -1.03
N GLY A 87 -8.09 11.42 -2.23
CA GLY A 87 -8.61 12.52 -3.03
C GLY A 87 -10.12 12.36 -3.27
N LYS A 88 -10.80 13.45 -3.67
CA LYS A 88 -12.23 13.41 -4.00
C LYS A 88 -12.47 12.30 -5.02
N LYS A 89 -13.03 11.18 -4.55
CA LYS A 89 -13.35 10.02 -5.38
C LYS A 89 -14.30 10.51 -6.47
N GLY A 90 -13.92 10.29 -7.74
CA GLY A 90 -14.60 10.85 -8.91
C GLY A 90 -16.12 10.74 -8.79
N GLY A 91 -16.82 11.82 -9.19
CA GLY A 91 -18.27 11.98 -9.09
C GLY A 91 -19.06 11.09 -10.05
N GLY A 92 -18.76 9.79 -10.09
CA GLY A 92 -19.59 8.82 -10.81
C GLY A 92 -20.98 8.73 -10.18
N LYS A 93 -21.98 8.38 -11.01
CA LYS A 93 -23.36 8.13 -10.57
C LYS A 93 -23.33 7.12 -9.42
N ARG A 94 -23.88 7.52 -8.28
CA ARG A 94 -23.96 6.67 -7.08
C ARG A 94 -25.28 5.91 -7.10
N ILE A 95 -25.30 4.73 -6.49
CA ILE A 95 -26.54 4.01 -6.21
C ILE A 95 -27.40 4.90 -5.32
N SER A 96 -28.69 5.03 -5.66
CA SER A 96 -29.64 5.81 -4.86
C SER A 96 -29.80 5.17 -3.47
N LYS A 97 -30.18 5.97 -2.47
CA LYS A 97 -30.45 5.43 -1.12
C LYS A 97 -31.61 4.40 -1.11
N ARG A 98 -32.57 4.56 -2.03
CA ARG A 98 -33.73 3.66 -2.18
C ARG A 98 -33.28 2.30 -2.68
N VAL A 99 -32.55 2.26 -3.80
CA VAL A 99 -31.97 1.03 -4.34
C VAL A 99 -31.02 0.37 -3.33
N TRP A 100 -30.23 1.16 -2.60
CA TRP A 100 -29.38 0.63 -1.54
C TRP A 100 -30.16 -0.15 -0.49
N LYS A 101 -31.27 0.41 0.01
CA LYS A 101 -32.10 -0.22 1.04
C LYS A 101 -32.74 -1.52 0.53
N LEU A 102 -33.18 -1.55 -0.73
CA LEU A 102 -33.73 -2.76 -1.34
C LEU A 102 -32.68 -3.87 -1.47
N LEU A 103 -31.46 -3.52 -1.91
CA LEU A 103 -30.36 -4.48 -1.97
C LEU A 103 -30.00 -5.04 -0.58
N GLU A 104 -30.08 -4.21 0.46
CA GLU A 104 -29.91 -4.61 1.86
C GLU A 104 -30.99 -5.59 2.31
N GLU A 105 -32.27 -5.29 2.04
CA GLU A 105 -33.40 -6.18 2.34
C GLU A 105 -33.25 -7.56 1.65
N TYR A 106 -32.92 -7.58 0.36
CA TYR A 106 -32.68 -8.84 -0.37
C TYR A 106 -31.48 -9.62 0.18
N PHE A 107 -30.43 -8.93 0.62
CA PHE A 107 -29.26 -9.60 1.19
C PHE A 107 -29.62 -10.27 2.53
N LEU A 108 -30.36 -9.57 3.39
CA LEU A 108 -30.72 -10.06 4.72
C LEU A 108 -31.68 -11.25 4.67
N GLU A 109 -32.61 -11.28 3.71
CA GLU A 109 -33.48 -12.45 3.49
C GLU A 109 -32.66 -13.74 3.26
N GLY A 110 -31.56 -13.61 2.50
CA GLY A 110 -30.62 -14.70 2.25
C GLY A 110 -29.72 -15.09 3.43
N ASP A 111 -29.57 -14.19 4.40
CA ASP A 111 -28.81 -14.45 5.64
C ASP A 111 -29.68 -15.22 6.65
N VAL A 112 -30.99 -14.93 6.68
CA VAL A 112 -31.99 -15.69 7.47
C VAL A 112 -32.18 -17.09 6.90
N ASP A 113 -32.33 -17.21 5.58
CA ASP A 113 -32.51 -18.49 4.89
C ASP A 113 -31.56 -18.60 3.69
N LYS A 114 -30.55 -19.46 3.81
CA LYS A 114 -29.54 -19.69 2.78
C LYS A 114 -30.15 -20.20 1.46
N SER A 115 -31.30 -20.87 1.50
CA SER A 115 -31.99 -21.36 0.31
C SER A 115 -32.62 -20.22 -0.50
N LYS A 116 -32.94 -19.10 0.16
CA LYS A 116 -33.48 -17.87 -0.44
C LYS A 116 -32.40 -16.85 -0.78
N ARG A 117 -31.13 -17.25 -0.76
CA ARG A 117 -30.03 -16.31 -1.00
C ARG A 117 -30.10 -15.71 -2.41
N PHE A 118 -30.28 -14.40 -2.46
CA PHE A 118 -30.33 -13.66 -3.70
C PHE A 118 -28.96 -13.59 -4.37
N THR A 119 -28.90 -14.04 -5.62
CA THR A 119 -27.76 -13.78 -6.50
C THR A 119 -27.89 -12.38 -7.12
N ALA A 120 -26.79 -11.85 -7.65
CA ALA A 120 -26.81 -10.52 -8.27
C ALA A 120 -27.80 -10.41 -9.44
N THR A 121 -28.04 -11.50 -10.17
CA THR A 121 -29.02 -11.55 -11.26
C THR A 121 -30.44 -11.48 -10.74
N ILE A 122 -30.77 -12.22 -9.67
CA ILE A 122 -32.10 -12.20 -9.06
C ILE A 122 -32.37 -10.82 -8.41
N MET A 123 -31.37 -10.22 -7.74
CA MET A 123 -31.51 -8.86 -7.21
C MET A 123 -31.80 -7.85 -8.33
N LEU A 124 -31.12 -7.99 -9.48
CA LEU A 124 -31.37 -7.11 -10.62
C LEU A 124 -32.78 -7.29 -11.19
N GLU A 125 -33.25 -8.53 -11.32
CA GLU A 125 -34.61 -8.85 -11.78
C GLU A 125 -35.67 -8.26 -10.85
N ASN A 126 -35.51 -8.43 -9.53
CA ASN A 126 -36.40 -7.82 -8.55
C ASN A 126 -36.43 -6.28 -8.63
N LEU A 127 -35.28 -5.64 -8.87
CA LEU A 127 -35.24 -4.19 -9.08
C LEU A 127 -35.98 -3.77 -10.36
N ARG A 128 -35.96 -4.59 -11.41
CA ARG A 128 -36.72 -4.35 -12.65
C ARG A 128 -38.22 -4.51 -12.41
N ASN A 129 -38.64 -5.52 -11.66
CA ASN A 129 -40.06 -5.68 -11.27
C ASN A 129 -40.56 -4.43 -10.52
N LYS A 130 -39.72 -3.83 -9.67
CA LYS A 130 -40.07 -2.56 -8.98
C LYS A 130 -40.18 -1.35 -9.90
N VAL A 131 -39.51 -1.36 -11.05
CA VAL A 131 -39.73 -0.34 -12.10
C VAL A 131 -41.07 -0.57 -12.79
N GLU A 132 -41.43 -1.82 -13.06
CA GLU A 132 -42.76 -2.17 -13.61
C GLU A 132 -43.90 -1.74 -12.67
N GLU A 133 -43.71 -1.92 -11.36
CA GLU A 133 -44.62 -1.45 -10.31
C GLU A 133 -44.63 0.08 -10.13
N ARG A 134 -43.81 0.82 -10.89
CA ARG A 134 -43.58 2.28 -10.77
C ARG A 134 -43.10 2.73 -9.38
N GLU A 135 -42.52 1.81 -8.61
CA GLU A 135 -41.87 2.16 -7.35
C GLU A 135 -40.48 2.75 -7.59
N LEU A 136 -39.79 2.36 -8.65
CA LEU A 136 -38.46 2.85 -9.02
C LEU A 136 -38.45 3.42 -10.45
N ASP A 137 -37.50 4.32 -10.70
CA ASP A 137 -37.19 4.78 -12.04
C ASP A 137 -36.12 3.88 -12.68
N GLU A 138 -36.25 3.62 -13.99
CA GLU A 138 -35.27 2.81 -14.76
C GLU A 138 -33.85 3.38 -14.64
N GLU A 139 -33.72 4.70 -14.51
CA GLU A 139 -32.44 5.38 -14.35
C GLU A 139 -31.74 5.05 -13.03
N GLU A 140 -32.49 4.62 -12.01
CA GLU A 140 -31.95 4.21 -10.72
C GLU A 140 -31.36 2.80 -10.76
N ILE A 141 -31.70 1.98 -11.76
CA ILE A 141 -31.24 0.59 -11.83
C ILE A 141 -29.71 0.56 -12.00
N PRO A 142 -28.98 -0.04 -11.06
CA PRO A 142 -27.54 -0.21 -11.17
C PRO A 142 -27.21 -1.36 -12.12
N LYS A 143 -26.04 -1.28 -12.75
CA LYS A 143 -25.53 -2.38 -13.58
C LYS A 143 -25.30 -3.64 -12.74
N LEU A 144 -25.43 -4.82 -13.35
CA LEU A 144 -25.16 -6.10 -12.70
C LEU A 144 -23.79 -6.14 -11.99
N GLN A 145 -22.73 -5.66 -12.64
CA GLN A 145 -21.38 -5.59 -12.04
C GLN A 145 -21.33 -4.71 -10.79
N THR A 146 -22.14 -3.64 -10.76
CA THR A 146 -22.25 -2.76 -9.59
C THR A 146 -22.92 -3.50 -8.43
N ILE A 147 -23.96 -4.30 -8.69
CA ILE A 147 -24.62 -5.15 -7.68
C ILE A 147 -23.64 -6.21 -7.17
N GLN A 148 -22.89 -6.90 -8.04
CA GLN A 148 -21.87 -7.87 -7.63
C GLN A 148 -20.79 -7.25 -6.73
N GLY A 149 -20.30 -6.07 -7.13
CA GLY A 149 -19.33 -5.30 -6.36
C GLY A 149 -19.90 -4.83 -5.02
N TRP A 150 -21.18 -4.47 -5.00
CA TRP A 150 -21.91 -4.10 -3.79
C TRP A 150 -22.05 -5.29 -2.83
N ILE A 151 -22.50 -6.46 -3.30
CA ILE A 151 -22.64 -7.68 -2.49
C ILE A 151 -21.31 -8.06 -1.83
N SER A 152 -20.22 -8.04 -2.61
CA SER A 152 -18.88 -8.35 -2.09
C SER A 152 -18.46 -7.42 -0.94
N ARG A 153 -18.68 -6.12 -1.10
CA ARG A 153 -18.36 -5.10 -0.08
C ARG A 153 -19.27 -5.23 1.14
N TYR A 154 -20.57 -5.28 0.91
CA TYR A 154 -21.59 -5.35 1.95
C TYR A 154 -21.39 -6.60 2.80
N SER A 155 -21.16 -7.76 2.18
CA SER A 155 -20.88 -9.03 2.86
C SER A 155 -19.64 -8.96 3.75
N ALA A 156 -18.55 -8.33 3.28
CA ALA A 156 -17.34 -8.14 4.10
C ALA A 156 -17.60 -7.23 5.30
N GLN A 157 -18.27 -6.09 5.08
CA GLN A 157 -18.64 -5.16 6.15
C GLN A 157 -19.61 -5.79 7.16
N HIS A 158 -20.56 -6.59 6.68
CA HIS A 158 -21.52 -7.30 7.52
C HIS A 158 -20.80 -8.29 8.45
N ARG A 159 -19.89 -9.11 7.93
CA ARG A 159 -19.07 -10.02 8.75
C ARG A 159 -18.22 -9.28 9.78
N GLN A 160 -17.61 -8.15 9.39
CA GLN A 160 -16.84 -7.32 10.33
C GLN A 160 -17.71 -6.79 11.47
N LYS A 161 -18.88 -6.22 11.15
CA LYS A 161 -19.85 -5.76 12.16
C LYS A 161 -20.29 -6.88 13.09
N MET A 162 -20.60 -8.06 12.56
CA MET A 162 -21.01 -9.20 13.39
C MET A 162 -19.87 -9.67 14.30
N ALA A 163 -18.63 -9.69 13.82
CA ALA A 163 -17.47 -10.00 14.63
C ALA A 163 -17.25 -8.94 15.74
N GLU A 164 -17.35 -7.65 15.42
CA GLU A 164 -17.26 -6.56 16.40
C GLU A 164 -18.34 -6.68 17.49
N ILE A 165 -19.58 -6.92 17.11
CA ILE A 165 -20.70 -7.14 18.05
C ILE A 165 -20.42 -8.35 18.96
N SER A 166 -19.82 -9.41 18.43
CA SER A 166 -19.47 -10.60 19.22
C SER A 166 -18.35 -10.38 20.25
N LEU A 167 -17.49 -9.37 20.07
CA LEU A 167 -16.40 -9.03 20.99
C LEU A 167 -16.84 -8.10 22.13
N VAL A 168 -17.99 -7.45 21.99
CA VAL A 168 -18.57 -6.53 22.99
C VAL A 168 -19.52 -7.28 23.95
N ARG A 169 -19.79 -8.56 23.69
CA ARG A 169 -20.59 -9.46 24.53
C ARG A 169 -19.70 -10.32 25.41
#